data_AF-G0NN35-F1
#
_entry.id   AF-G0NN35-F1
#
_cell.length_a   1.000
_cell.length_b   1.000
_cell.length_c   1.000
_cell.angle_alpha   90.00
_cell.angle_beta   90.00
_cell.angle_gamma   90.00
#
_symmetry.space_group_name_H-M   'P 1'
#
loop_
_entity.id
_entity.type
_entity.pdbx_description
1 polymer ?
#
loop_
_entity_poly.entity_id
_entity_poly.type
_entity_poly.pdbx_seq_one_letter_code
_entity_poly.pdbx_strand_id
1 'polypeptide(L)'
;MSRDPTRGIRHGQIIQSGNRNTQNFGVKRVLKTFGSVFLVLLSCGAVAYGLAAVISYFLDGQITNSNSSVNSTTHSSNSPALLDNARLYGWYIIVFVLGGTLASVFGTTVWLIIARMMPRPETSPRYSRPSAKRSLLHAKKTKPYANSEFRIVGYYEETKNYEIRESQLGKLTHVIFSYLDMNSNGSLTFSNFPMRKRFLNLVEMARKVNPGLKVMISILENFSVFKVVAESEEKRKNLANNIATFILTQQIDGVDIFWDRPQEAKHPELYVLLLSEIRQKLTEIETPSRETSYLLSVGVPGFDWNYLTEFIDLNGMMEHVDFVNVTSTKYYGMWTSKWGQYTGPPAPLYSGIGQYEDSNVDWTMKFLSNTTGNPKTLNMGVPFFGAYWMNVEGPIDEKEEMWFTAKSKIEGKHDYEGGYLPRGSSKRMVGICRKRFGIMILDVHLYGIQQRRSFWDSKIKEV
;
A
#
# COMPACT_ATOMS: atom_id res chain seq x y z
N MET A 1 -52.68 -24.16 -44.20
CA MET A 1 -51.50 -24.28 -43.30
C MET A 1 -51.54 -23.09 -42.33
N SER A 2 -52.45 -23.04 -41.34
CA SER A 2 -52.41 -23.68 -40.00
C SER A 2 -51.13 -23.39 -39.22
N ARG A 3 -51.10 -22.82 -38.00
CA ARG A 3 -52.11 -22.40 -36.99
C ARG A 3 -51.33 -21.67 -35.86
N ASP A 4 -51.89 -20.62 -35.26
CA ASP A 4 -51.81 -20.32 -33.81
C ASP A 4 -52.93 -21.17 -33.12
N PRO A 5 -53.10 -21.42 -31.78
CA PRO A 5 -52.57 -20.75 -30.58
C PRO A 5 -52.38 -21.60 -29.27
N THR A 6 -52.02 -20.92 -28.17
CA THR A 6 -52.39 -21.09 -26.73
C THR A 6 -52.24 -22.41 -25.90
N ARG A 7 -51.79 -22.18 -24.64
CA ARG A 7 -52.08 -22.84 -23.33
C ARG A 7 -51.57 -24.26 -23.02
N GLY A 8 -50.93 -24.39 -21.86
CA GLY A 8 -50.67 -25.67 -21.19
C GLY A 8 -50.03 -25.54 -19.79
N ILE A 9 -50.83 -25.13 -18.79
CA ILE A 9 -50.51 -25.26 -17.36
C ILE A 9 -50.82 -26.70 -16.92
N ARG A 10 -49.86 -27.39 -16.29
CA ARG A 10 -50.06 -28.49 -15.30
C ARG A 10 -48.89 -28.43 -14.30
N HIS A 11 -49.07 -27.93 -13.08
CA HIS A 11 -49.47 -28.69 -11.88
C HIS A 11 -48.83 -30.09 -11.77
N GLY A 12 -47.69 -30.12 -11.08
CA GLY A 12 -47.18 -31.29 -10.37
C GLY A 12 -46.83 -30.84 -8.95
N GLN A 13 -47.78 -30.99 -8.02
CA GLN A 13 -47.48 -31.00 -6.59
C GLN A 13 -46.62 -32.24 -6.30
N ILE A 14 -45.42 -32.05 -5.76
CA ILE A 14 -44.83 -33.03 -4.85
C ILE A 14 -44.63 -32.32 -3.52
N ILE A 15 -45.48 -32.72 -2.58
CA ILE A 15 -45.37 -32.48 -1.16
C ILE A 15 -44.08 -33.17 -0.68
N GLN A 16 -43.12 -32.38 -0.21
CA GLN A 16 -42.32 -32.76 0.96
C GLN A 16 -42.12 -31.51 1.82
N SER A 17 -43.16 -31.22 2.61
CA SER A 17 -43.03 -30.52 3.87
C SER A 17 -42.30 -31.42 4.86
N GLY A 18 -41.30 -30.88 5.55
CA GLY A 18 -40.82 -31.47 6.79
C GLY A 18 -39.33 -31.31 6.98
N ASN A 19 -38.96 -30.57 8.04
CA ASN A 19 -37.76 -30.83 8.82
C ASN A 19 -36.43 -30.11 8.46
N ARG A 20 -36.42 -28.91 7.86
CA ARG A 20 -35.17 -28.08 7.76
C ARG A 20 -35.07 -26.90 8.73
N ASN A 21 -36.18 -26.40 9.27
CA ASN A 21 -36.15 -25.23 10.16
C ASN A 21 -35.87 -25.56 11.64
N THR A 22 -36.09 -26.80 12.06
CA THR A 22 -35.86 -27.27 13.44
C THR A 22 -34.38 -27.57 13.71
N GLN A 23 -33.64 -28.13 12.74
CA GLN A 23 -32.19 -28.40 12.91
C GLN A 23 -31.34 -27.12 12.92
N ASN A 24 -31.65 -26.14 12.07
CA ASN A 24 -30.88 -24.88 12.02
C ASN A 24 -31.11 -23.97 13.24
N PHE A 25 -32.25 -24.07 13.92
CA PHE A 25 -32.52 -23.34 15.16
C PHE A 25 -31.79 -23.94 16.36
N GLY A 26 -31.72 -25.28 16.44
CA GLY A 26 -30.99 -25.99 17.50
C GLY A 26 -29.48 -25.69 17.45
N VAL A 27 -28.87 -25.78 16.26
CA VAL A 27 -27.43 -25.55 16.08
C VAL A 27 -27.02 -24.10 16.40
N LYS A 28 -27.82 -23.11 15.99
CA LYS A 28 -27.54 -21.69 16.32
C LYS A 28 -27.68 -21.37 17.80
N ARG A 29 -28.64 -21.99 18.50
CA ARG A 29 -28.83 -21.78 19.95
C ARG A 29 -27.71 -22.45 20.75
N VAL A 30 -27.29 -23.65 20.35
CA VAL A 30 -26.12 -24.36 20.90
C VAL A 30 -24.83 -23.55 20.69
N LEU A 31 -24.55 -23.06 19.49
CA LEU A 31 -23.37 -22.23 19.20
C LEU A 31 -23.30 -20.95 20.05
N LYS A 32 -24.45 -20.31 20.29
CA LYS A 32 -24.51 -19.09 21.11
C LYS A 32 -24.25 -19.40 22.58
N THR A 33 -24.88 -20.45 23.13
CA THR A 33 -24.69 -20.85 24.53
C THR A 33 -23.27 -21.35 24.80
N PHE A 34 -22.70 -22.20 23.93
CA PHE A 34 -21.34 -22.72 24.13
C PHE A 34 -20.26 -21.67 23.86
N GLY A 35 -20.46 -20.77 22.89
CA GLY A 35 -19.57 -19.62 22.68
C GLY A 35 -19.54 -18.67 23.88
N SER A 36 -20.69 -18.42 24.50
CA SER A 36 -20.77 -17.63 25.73
C SER A 36 -20.09 -18.32 26.92
N VAL A 37 -20.26 -19.64 27.10
CA VAL A 37 -19.58 -20.39 28.16
C VAL A 37 -18.05 -20.38 27.97
N PHE A 38 -17.57 -20.51 26.73
CA PHE A 38 -16.13 -20.41 26.42
C PHE A 38 -15.55 -19.05 26.76
N LEU A 39 -16.24 -17.96 26.38
CA LEU A 39 -15.84 -16.59 26.71
C LEU A 39 -15.82 -16.34 28.22
N VAL A 40 -16.81 -16.86 28.97
CA VAL A 40 -16.86 -16.75 30.43
C VAL A 40 -15.67 -17.48 31.05
N LEU A 41 -15.38 -18.71 30.64
CA LEU A 41 -14.24 -19.48 31.17
C LEU A 41 -12.88 -18.83 30.89
N LEU A 42 -12.71 -18.25 29.69
CA LEU A 42 -11.50 -17.50 29.34
C LEU A 42 -11.35 -16.22 30.17
N SER A 43 -12.46 -15.50 30.39
CA SER A 43 -12.46 -14.30 31.23
C SER A 43 -12.17 -14.62 32.71
N CYS A 44 -12.74 -15.69 33.26
CA CYS A 44 -12.44 -16.16 34.62
C CYS A 44 -10.96 -16.56 34.77
N GLY A 45 -10.39 -17.25 33.76
CA GLY A 45 -8.96 -17.59 33.76
C GLY A 45 -8.05 -16.36 33.74
N ALA A 46 -8.37 -15.36 32.91
CA ALA A 46 -7.62 -14.11 32.85
C ALA A 46 -7.70 -13.28 34.15
N VAL A 47 -8.89 -13.22 34.78
CA VAL A 47 -9.09 -12.53 36.06
C VAL A 47 -8.34 -13.24 37.20
N ALA A 48 -8.36 -14.57 37.24
CA ALA A 48 -7.60 -15.33 38.23
C ALA A 48 -6.09 -15.11 38.09
N TYR A 49 -5.59 -15.03 36.85
CA TYR A 49 -4.17 -14.75 36.58
C TYR A 49 -3.77 -13.33 36.98
N GLY A 50 -4.63 -12.34 36.71
CA GLY A 50 -4.41 -10.96 37.13
C GLY A 50 -4.40 -10.80 38.65
N LEU A 51 -5.34 -11.44 39.35
CA LEU A 51 -5.39 -11.44 40.82
C LEU A 51 -4.14 -12.10 41.43
N ALA A 52 -3.69 -13.23 40.87
CA ALA A 52 -2.45 -13.88 41.32
C ALA A 52 -1.22 -12.96 41.16
N ALA A 53 -1.12 -12.25 40.03
CA ALA A 53 -0.01 -11.32 39.79
C ALA A 53 -0.04 -10.11 40.74
N VAL A 54 -1.22 -9.55 41.03
CA VAL A 54 -1.36 -8.43 41.98
C VAL A 54 -1.02 -8.87 43.41
N ILE A 55 -1.46 -10.06 43.82
CA ILE A 55 -1.11 -10.62 45.13
C ILE A 55 0.40 -10.85 45.23
N SER A 56 1.05 -11.39 44.20
CA SER A 56 2.52 -11.53 44.17
C SER A 56 3.24 -10.19 44.29
N TYR A 57 2.76 -9.14 43.62
CA TYR A 57 3.36 -7.81 43.68
C TYR A 57 3.25 -7.17 45.07
N PHE A 58 2.09 -7.27 45.73
CA PHE A 58 1.90 -6.74 47.08
C PHE A 58 2.73 -7.48 48.14
N LEU A 59 2.98 -8.78 47.95
CA LEU A 59 3.80 -9.57 48.86
C LEU A 59 5.29 -9.25 48.74
N ASP A 60 5.79 -8.98 47.53
CA ASP A 60 7.19 -8.56 47.32
C ASP A 60 7.49 -7.20 47.97
N GLY A 61 6.50 -6.29 47.97
CA GLY A 61 6.55 -5.00 48.68
C GLY A 61 6.54 -5.09 50.22
N GLN A 62 6.02 -6.18 50.79
CA GLN A 62 6.01 -6.39 52.25
C GLN A 62 7.32 -7.03 52.74
N ILE A 63 7.91 -7.94 51.95
CA ILE A 63 9.20 -8.60 52.25
C ILE A 63 10.38 -7.60 52.15
N THR A 64 10.31 -6.67 51.20
CA THR A 64 11.34 -5.63 51.03
C THR A 64 11.31 -4.58 52.15
N ASN A 65 10.14 -4.22 52.65
CA ASN A 65 9.99 -3.26 53.76
C ASN A 65 10.39 -3.83 55.14
N SER A 66 10.33 -5.14 55.36
CA SER A 66 10.79 -5.76 56.61
C SER A 66 12.31 -5.86 56.74
N ASN A 67 13.05 -5.79 55.63
CA ASN A 67 14.53 -5.87 55.63
C ASN A 67 15.22 -4.51 55.80
N SER A 68 14.49 -3.39 55.69
CA SER A 68 15.02 -2.04 55.88
C SER A 68 14.97 -1.51 57.32
N SER A 69 14.44 -2.27 58.29
CA SER A 69 14.25 -1.80 59.67
C SER A 69 14.82 -2.73 60.76
N VAL A 70 15.99 -3.36 60.54
CA VAL A 70 16.68 -4.13 61.58
C VAL A 70 18.18 -3.78 61.61
N ASN A 71 18.51 -2.77 62.42
CA ASN A 71 19.86 -2.55 62.95
C ASN A 71 19.73 -2.16 64.44
N SER A 72 19.51 -3.14 65.30
CA SER A 72 20.01 -3.18 66.68
C SER A 72 19.61 -4.49 67.39
N THR A 73 20.64 -5.19 67.89
CA THR A 73 20.69 -6.18 68.98
C THR A 73 19.39 -6.60 69.68
N THR A 74 19.01 -7.88 69.60
CA THR A 74 19.01 -8.91 70.68
C THR A 74 18.12 -10.12 70.32
N HIS A 75 18.36 -11.23 71.02
CA HIS A 75 17.89 -12.61 70.83
C HIS A 75 16.38 -12.87 70.57
N SER A 76 16.15 -14.03 69.93
CA SER A 76 15.04 -14.96 70.17
C SER A 76 13.67 -14.62 69.57
N SER A 77 13.36 -15.23 68.42
CA SER A 77 12.34 -16.30 68.29
C SER A 77 11.97 -16.47 66.81
N ASN A 78 12.28 -17.64 66.24
CA ASN A 78 11.76 -18.05 64.92
C ASN A 78 10.23 -18.17 65.06
N SER A 79 9.47 -17.29 64.41
CA SER A 79 8.01 -17.41 64.33
C SER A 79 7.65 -18.42 63.22
N PRO A 80 7.16 -19.64 63.54
CA PRO A 80 6.82 -20.66 62.55
C PRO A 80 5.66 -20.24 61.63
N ALA A 81 4.83 -19.31 62.08
CA ALA A 81 3.64 -18.85 61.38
C ALA A 81 3.91 -18.10 60.06
N LEU A 82 5.05 -17.43 59.92
CA LEU A 82 5.35 -16.64 58.70
C LEU A 82 5.82 -17.53 57.53
N LEU A 83 6.55 -18.60 57.84
CA LEU A 83 7.02 -19.59 56.87
C LEU A 83 5.89 -20.55 56.43
N ASP A 84 4.98 -20.93 57.34
CA ASP A 84 3.83 -21.76 56.99
C ASP A 84 2.82 -21.04 56.11
N ASN A 85 2.60 -19.74 56.34
CA ASN A 85 1.75 -18.92 55.48
C ASN A 85 2.33 -18.79 54.06
N ALA A 86 3.64 -18.54 53.91
CA ALA A 86 4.29 -18.45 52.60
C ALA A 86 4.18 -19.77 51.80
N ARG A 87 4.29 -20.92 52.48
CA ARG A 87 4.08 -22.24 51.86
C ARG A 87 2.63 -22.47 51.44
N LEU A 88 1.66 -22.08 52.29
CA LEU A 88 0.23 -22.17 51.96
C LEU A 88 -0.11 -21.34 50.71
N TYR A 89 0.39 -20.10 50.63
CA TYR A 89 0.15 -19.21 49.48
C TYR A 89 0.85 -19.69 48.20
N GLY A 90 2.06 -20.27 48.31
CA GLY A 90 2.71 -20.92 47.18
C GLY A 90 1.90 -22.08 46.61
N TRP A 91 1.27 -22.89 47.47
CA TRP A 91 0.35 -23.94 47.05
C TRP A 91 -0.90 -23.39 46.35
N TYR A 92 -1.49 -22.31 46.84
CA TYR A 92 -2.62 -21.67 46.15
C TYR A 92 -2.25 -21.18 44.75
N ILE A 93 -1.11 -20.53 44.58
CA ILE A 93 -0.66 -20.05 43.25
C ILE A 93 -0.48 -21.23 42.29
N ILE A 94 0.15 -22.32 42.73
CA ILE A 94 0.34 -23.52 41.91
C ILE A 94 -1.01 -24.13 41.51
N VAL A 95 -1.95 -24.26 42.44
CA VAL A 95 -3.30 -24.80 42.17
C VAL A 95 -4.07 -23.90 41.19
N PHE A 96 -3.99 -22.58 41.33
CA PHE A 96 -4.66 -21.65 40.42
C PHE A 96 -4.05 -21.65 39.02
N VAL A 97 -2.73 -21.72 38.88
CA VAL A 97 -2.04 -21.79 37.58
C VAL A 97 -2.31 -23.13 36.89
N LEU A 98 -2.26 -24.25 37.62
CA LEU A 98 -2.59 -25.57 37.08
C LEU A 98 -4.08 -25.66 36.69
N GLY A 99 -4.99 -25.09 37.50
CA GLY A 99 -6.41 -25.04 37.19
C GLY A 99 -6.72 -24.20 35.93
N GLY A 100 -6.08 -23.03 35.80
CA GLY A 100 -6.26 -22.15 34.63
C GLY A 100 -5.70 -22.75 33.33
N THR A 101 -4.55 -23.41 33.42
CA THR A 101 -3.95 -24.10 32.26
C THR A 101 -4.79 -25.31 31.82
N LEU A 102 -5.27 -26.13 32.74
CA LEU A 102 -6.18 -27.24 32.42
C LEU A 102 -7.50 -26.73 31.79
N ALA A 103 -8.09 -25.66 32.32
CA ALA A 103 -9.31 -25.09 31.78
C ALA A 103 -9.13 -24.56 30.34
N SER A 104 -7.99 -23.93 30.04
CA SER A 104 -7.66 -23.42 28.70
C SER A 104 -7.40 -24.55 27.70
N VAL A 105 -6.68 -25.60 28.10
CA VAL A 105 -6.44 -26.79 27.27
C VAL A 105 -7.76 -27.53 27.01
N PHE A 106 -8.63 -27.66 28.01
CA PHE A 106 -9.93 -28.29 27.83
C PHE A 106 -10.83 -27.48 26.90
N GLY A 107 -10.90 -26.15 27.08
CA GLY A 107 -11.68 -25.27 26.22
C GLY A 107 -11.24 -25.29 24.76
N THR A 108 -9.93 -25.27 24.51
CA THR A 108 -9.37 -25.33 23.14
C THR A 108 -9.58 -26.71 22.50
N THR A 109 -9.45 -27.79 23.26
CA THR A 109 -9.69 -29.16 22.77
C THR A 109 -11.15 -29.37 22.40
N VAL A 110 -12.09 -28.92 23.25
CA VAL A 110 -13.53 -28.96 22.96
C VAL A 110 -13.87 -28.11 21.73
N TRP A 111 -13.28 -26.92 21.58
CA TRP A 111 -13.48 -26.09 20.38
C TRP A 111 -13.03 -26.78 19.09
N LEU A 112 -11.88 -27.45 19.10
CA LEU A 112 -11.36 -28.17 17.92
C LEU A 112 -12.20 -29.39 17.56
N ILE A 113 -12.75 -30.11 18.55
CA ILE A 113 -13.67 -31.23 18.31
C ILE A 113 -14.98 -30.70 17.70
N ILE A 114 -15.53 -29.61 18.24
CA ILE A 114 -16.74 -28.98 17.70
C ILE A 114 -16.49 -28.47 16.27
N ALA A 115 -15.36 -27.82 16.01
CA ALA A 115 -15.01 -27.32 14.67
C ALA A 115 -14.89 -28.43 13.61
N ARG A 116 -14.45 -29.63 14.01
CA ARG A 116 -14.41 -30.82 13.12
C ARG A 116 -15.78 -31.45 12.86
N MET A 117 -16.74 -31.26 13.77
CA MET A 117 -18.11 -31.75 13.61
C MET A 117 -19.02 -30.80 12.82
N MET A 118 -18.57 -29.59 12.51
CA MET A 118 -19.35 -28.65 11.68
C MET A 118 -19.27 -29.02 10.19
N PRO A 119 -20.41 -29.21 9.50
CA PRO A 119 -20.41 -29.36 8.04
C PRO A 119 -19.92 -28.08 7.36
N ARG A 120 -19.03 -28.22 6.36
CA ARG A 120 -18.54 -27.08 5.56
C ARG A 120 -19.73 -26.37 4.89
N PRO A 121 -19.78 -25.03 4.86
CA PRO A 121 -20.89 -24.32 4.24
C PRO A 121 -20.94 -24.63 2.74
N GLU A 122 -22.08 -25.12 2.28
CA GLU A 122 -22.39 -25.28 0.87
C GLU A 122 -22.28 -23.92 0.17
N THR A 123 -21.50 -23.89 -0.91
CA THR A 123 -21.40 -22.74 -1.81
C THR A 123 -22.76 -22.40 -2.39
N SER A 124 -23.13 -21.12 -2.35
CA SER A 124 -24.38 -20.58 -2.91
C SER A 124 -24.59 -20.92 -4.40
N PRO A 125 -25.85 -20.96 -4.87
CA PRO A 125 -26.15 -21.41 -6.23
C PRO A 125 -25.57 -20.47 -7.27
N ARG A 126 -24.82 -21.06 -8.21
CA ARG A 126 -24.26 -20.42 -9.39
C ARG A 126 -25.41 -19.96 -10.31
N TYR A 127 -25.58 -18.65 -10.47
CA TYR A 127 -26.37 -18.11 -11.57
C TYR A 127 -25.61 -18.42 -12.88
N SER A 128 -26.17 -19.29 -13.72
CA SER A 128 -25.61 -19.63 -15.03
C SER A 128 -25.76 -18.46 -15.98
N ARG A 129 -24.65 -17.76 -16.25
CA ARG A 129 -24.55 -16.87 -17.42
C ARG A 129 -24.51 -17.70 -18.70
N PRO A 130 -25.07 -17.22 -19.82
CA PRO A 130 -24.94 -17.89 -21.11
C PRO A 130 -23.47 -18.08 -21.48
N SER A 131 -23.15 -19.30 -21.91
CA SER A 131 -21.84 -19.73 -22.37
C SER A 131 -21.39 -18.94 -23.60
N ALA A 132 -20.65 -17.85 -23.38
CA ALA A 132 -19.68 -17.42 -24.37
C ALA A 132 -18.48 -18.36 -24.21
N LYS A 133 -18.20 -19.19 -25.23
CA LYS A 133 -17.00 -20.03 -25.33
C LYS A 133 -15.77 -19.12 -25.18
N ARG A 134 -15.31 -18.93 -23.94
CA ARG A 134 -14.03 -18.33 -23.65
C ARG A 134 -13.02 -19.43 -23.93
N SER A 135 -12.53 -19.45 -25.16
CA SER A 135 -11.30 -20.17 -25.53
C SER A 135 -10.30 -19.97 -24.40
N LEU A 136 -10.05 -21.04 -23.64
CA LEU A 136 -8.92 -21.17 -22.74
C LEU A 136 -7.69 -21.14 -23.64
N LEU A 137 -7.29 -19.94 -24.05
CA LEU A 137 -5.91 -19.67 -24.40
C LEU A 137 -5.13 -20.04 -23.16
N HIS A 138 -4.51 -21.23 -23.20
CA HIS A 138 -3.34 -21.52 -22.41
C HIS A 138 -2.51 -20.25 -22.34
N ALA A 139 -2.30 -19.75 -21.13
CA ALA A 139 -1.36 -18.67 -20.88
C ALA A 139 0.00 -19.18 -21.38
N LYS A 140 0.29 -18.92 -22.66
CA LYS A 140 1.63 -19.03 -23.21
C LYS A 140 2.50 -18.27 -22.22
N LYS A 141 3.54 -18.93 -21.69
CA LYS A 141 4.66 -18.25 -21.05
C LYS A 141 5.05 -17.11 -21.99
N THR A 142 4.62 -15.88 -21.68
CA THR A 142 4.95 -14.72 -22.49
C THR A 142 6.45 -14.58 -22.40
N LYS A 143 7.12 -14.53 -23.56
CA LYS A 143 8.56 -14.23 -23.61
C LYS A 143 8.81 -12.98 -22.76
N PRO A 144 9.94 -12.90 -22.03
CA PRO A 144 10.24 -11.73 -21.21
C PRO A 144 10.17 -10.46 -22.06
N TYR A 145 9.59 -9.39 -21.51
CA TYR A 145 9.46 -8.07 -22.15
C TYR A 145 10.80 -7.36 -22.42
N ALA A 146 11.94 -8.06 -22.32
CA ALA A 146 13.29 -7.54 -22.52
C ALA A 146 13.51 -6.88 -23.90
N ASN A 147 12.70 -7.23 -24.91
CA ASN A 147 12.74 -6.64 -26.27
C ASN A 147 11.60 -5.65 -26.55
N SER A 148 11.05 -5.02 -25.52
CA SER A 148 10.05 -3.96 -25.69
C SER A 148 10.70 -2.70 -26.24
N GLU A 149 10.08 -2.11 -27.27
CA GLU A 149 10.42 -0.76 -27.76
C GLU A 149 10.27 0.30 -26.65
N PHE A 150 9.41 0.04 -25.66
CA PHE A 150 9.11 0.95 -24.55
C PHE A 150 9.64 0.44 -23.21
N ARG A 151 10.15 1.38 -22.39
CA ARG A 151 10.48 1.11 -21.00
C ARG A 151 9.20 0.97 -20.17
N ILE A 152 9.08 -0.13 -19.42
CA ILE A 152 7.95 -0.38 -18.50
C ILE A 152 8.53 -0.51 -17.10
N VAL A 153 8.38 0.55 -16.31
CA VAL A 153 8.91 0.67 -14.96
C VAL A 153 7.82 0.39 -13.94
N GLY A 154 8.05 -0.57 -13.03
CA GLY A 154 7.16 -0.86 -11.91
C GLY A 154 7.78 -0.45 -10.57
N TYR A 155 7.07 0.38 -9.82
CA TYR A 155 7.44 0.71 -8.44
C TYR A 155 6.86 -0.34 -7.47
N TYR A 156 7.72 -0.95 -6.64
CA TYR A 156 7.33 -1.89 -5.59
C TYR A 156 7.55 -1.27 -4.22
N GLU A 157 6.45 -0.88 -3.59
CA GLU A 157 6.45 -0.08 -2.37
C GLU A 157 6.55 -0.95 -1.10
N GLU A 158 7.45 -0.58 -0.20
CA GLU A 158 7.79 -1.29 1.05
C GLU A 158 6.60 -1.43 2.00
N THR A 159 5.72 -0.42 2.05
CA THR A 159 4.70 -0.25 3.09
C THR A 159 3.44 -1.09 2.85
N LYS A 160 3.27 -1.60 1.62
CA LYS A 160 2.06 -2.32 1.24
C LYS A 160 2.21 -3.80 1.53
N ASN A 161 1.27 -4.41 2.24
CA ASN A 161 1.23 -5.86 2.53
C ASN A 161 0.82 -6.71 1.32
N TYR A 162 1.36 -6.40 0.13
CA TYR A 162 1.16 -7.19 -1.08
C TYR A 162 2.50 -7.74 -1.52
N GLU A 163 2.59 -9.06 -1.60
CA GLU A 163 3.74 -9.72 -2.20
C GLU A 163 3.68 -9.56 -3.72
N ILE A 164 4.81 -9.18 -4.31
CA ILE A 164 4.97 -9.13 -5.75
C ILE A 164 4.91 -10.55 -6.33
N ARG A 165 4.27 -10.70 -7.49
CA ARG A 165 4.11 -11.99 -8.18
C ARG A 165 5.01 -12.07 -9.40
N GLU A 166 5.49 -13.28 -9.70
CA GLU A 166 6.26 -13.55 -10.93
C GLU A 166 5.54 -13.04 -12.20
N SER A 167 4.23 -13.26 -12.28
CA SER A 167 3.40 -12.79 -13.40
C SER A 167 3.32 -11.26 -13.55
N GLN A 168 3.62 -10.50 -12.49
CA GLN A 168 3.73 -9.04 -12.56
C GLN A 168 5.11 -8.64 -13.06
N LEU A 169 6.16 -9.23 -12.50
CA LEU A 169 7.55 -8.99 -12.92
C LEU A 169 7.80 -9.32 -14.39
N GLY A 170 7.20 -10.39 -14.90
CA GLY A 170 7.33 -10.79 -16.31
C GLY A 170 6.79 -9.78 -17.33
N LYS A 171 6.11 -8.72 -16.87
CA LYS A 171 5.57 -7.63 -17.71
C LYS A 171 6.42 -6.35 -17.67
N LEU A 172 7.46 -6.33 -16.83
CA LEU A 172 8.27 -5.15 -16.60
C LEU A 172 9.60 -5.27 -17.35
N THR A 173 10.15 -4.12 -17.74
CA THR A 173 11.56 -4.03 -18.15
C THR A 173 12.44 -3.56 -16.99
N HIS A 174 11.87 -2.78 -16.06
CA HIS A 174 12.52 -2.31 -14.85
C HIS A 174 11.58 -2.47 -13.65
N VAL A 175 12.13 -2.85 -12.50
CA VAL A 175 11.45 -2.81 -11.21
C VAL A 175 12.29 -2.01 -10.23
N ILE A 176 11.64 -1.04 -9.57
CA ILE A 176 12.26 -0.15 -8.60
C ILE A 176 11.68 -0.48 -7.23
N PHE A 177 12.54 -0.87 -6.28
CA PHE A 177 12.14 -1.06 -4.89
C PHE A 177 12.10 0.29 -4.18
N SER A 178 10.95 0.65 -3.64
CA SER A 178 10.70 1.95 -3.01
C SER A 178 10.27 1.76 -1.55
N TYR A 179 11.04 2.17 -0.55
CA TYR A 179 12.23 3.01 -0.62
C TYR A 179 13.37 2.45 0.23
N LEU A 180 14.54 3.06 0.08
CA LEU A 180 15.64 2.93 1.04
C LEU A 180 15.78 4.24 1.79
N ASP A 181 16.01 4.15 3.10
CA ASP A 181 16.28 5.32 3.92
C ASP A 181 17.71 5.79 3.71
N MET A 182 17.88 7.12 3.72
CA MET A 182 19.17 7.78 3.71
C MET A 182 19.37 8.54 5.01
N ASN A 183 20.55 8.37 5.62
CA ASN A 183 20.97 9.14 6.79
C ASN A 183 21.70 10.42 6.35
N SER A 184 21.83 11.40 7.25
CA SER A 184 22.47 12.70 7.00
C SER A 184 23.97 12.67 6.69
N ASN A 185 24.61 11.50 6.79
CA ASN A 185 25.98 11.25 6.36
C ASN A 185 26.06 10.59 4.96
N GLY A 186 24.92 10.34 4.30
CA GLY A 186 24.84 9.65 3.01
C GLY A 186 24.82 8.11 3.11
N SER A 187 24.78 7.53 4.31
CA SER A 187 24.63 6.07 4.46
C SER A 187 23.20 5.62 4.18
N LEU A 188 23.09 4.39 3.69
CA LEU A 188 21.85 3.79 3.24
C LEU A 188 21.42 2.65 4.17
N THR A 189 20.14 2.63 4.56
CA THR A 189 19.63 1.63 5.51
C THR A 189 18.24 1.12 5.15
N PHE A 190 17.96 -0.11 5.58
CA PHE A 190 16.59 -0.59 5.63
C PHE A 190 15.95 -0.22 6.97
N SER A 191 14.75 0.36 6.97
CA SER A 191 14.05 0.76 8.20
C SER A 191 13.73 -0.43 9.12
N ASN A 192 13.56 -1.63 8.55
CA ASN A 192 13.27 -2.84 9.31
C ASN A 192 13.62 -4.15 8.55
N PHE A 193 13.67 -5.26 9.29
CA PHE A 193 13.96 -6.59 8.75
C PHE A 193 12.94 -7.07 7.69
N PRO A 194 11.62 -6.91 7.87
CA PRO A 194 10.63 -7.25 6.83
C PRO A 194 10.90 -6.55 5.48
N MET A 195 11.26 -5.27 5.49
CA MET A 195 11.59 -4.52 4.29
C MET A 195 12.81 -5.11 3.57
N ARG A 196 13.89 -5.35 4.31
CA ARG A 196 15.09 -6.02 3.76
C ARG A 196 14.74 -7.39 3.15
N LYS A 197 13.93 -8.19 3.84
CA LYS A 197 13.49 -9.50 3.34
C LYS A 197 12.69 -9.37 2.04
N ARG A 198 11.80 -8.38 1.94
CA ARG A 198 11.02 -8.12 0.72
C ARG A 198 11.90 -7.71 -0.45
N PHE A 199 12.90 -6.87 -0.21
CA PHE A 199 13.88 -6.49 -1.22
C PHE A 199 14.67 -7.71 -1.73
N LEU A 200 15.23 -8.52 -0.82
CA LEU A 200 15.97 -9.73 -1.22
C LEU A 200 15.10 -10.71 -2.01
N ASN A 201 13.86 -10.93 -1.58
CA ASN A 201 12.90 -11.75 -2.32
C ASN A 201 12.57 -11.18 -3.70
N LEU A 202 12.48 -9.85 -3.84
CA LEU A 202 12.28 -9.20 -5.13
C LEU A 202 13.46 -9.50 -6.07
N VAL A 203 14.70 -9.32 -5.60
CA VAL A 203 15.91 -9.56 -6.40
C VAL A 203 15.95 -11.01 -6.88
N GLU A 204 15.78 -11.97 -5.98
CA GLU A 204 15.76 -13.40 -6.34
C GLU A 204 14.67 -13.71 -7.38
N MET A 205 13.45 -13.24 -7.14
CA MET A 205 12.32 -13.47 -8.05
C MET A 205 12.54 -12.82 -9.41
N ALA A 206 13.08 -11.60 -9.45
CA ALA A 206 13.36 -10.89 -10.70
C ALA A 206 14.35 -11.66 -11.57
N ARG A 207 15.47 -12.13 -10.98
CA ARG A 207 16.48 -12.92 -11.69
C ARG A 207 15.93 -14.25 -12.20
N LYS A 208 15.06 -14.91 -11.43
CA LYS A 208 14.38 -16.15 -11.85
C LYS A 208 13.41 -15.93 -13.00
N VAL A 209 12.63 -14.85 -12.98
CA VAL A 209 11.59 -14.58 -13.97
C VAL A 209 12.17 -14.12 -15.30
N ASN A 210 13.13 -13.20 -15.25
CA ASN A 210 13.77 -12.62 -16.41
C ASN A 210 15.17 -12.11 -16.03
N PRO A 211 16.26 -12.78 -16.44
CA PRO A 211 17.62 -12.29 -16.20
C PRO A 211 17.88 -10.89 -16.77
N GLY A 212 17.15 -10.48 -17.81
CA GLY A 212 17.25 -9.13 -18.40
C GLY A 212 16.41 -8.05 -17.70
N LEU A 213 15.59 -8.40 -16.70
CA LEU A 213 14.82 -7.42 -15.92
C LEU A 213 15.78 -6.59 -15.07
N LYS A 214 15.75 -5.26 -15.24
CA LYS A 214 16.57 -4.35 -14.45
C LYS A 214 15.94 -4.15 -13.07
N VAL A 215 16.71 -4.37 -12.02
CA VAL A 215 16.28 -4.17 -10.63
C VAL A 215 17.00 -2.96 -10.09
N MET A 216 16.28 -2.01 -9.51
CA MET A 216 16.84 -0.78 -8.94
C MET A 216 16.26 -0.53 -7.55
N ILE A 217 16.89 0.35 -6.79
CA ILE A 217 16.32 0.92 -5.56
C ILE A 217 15.95 2.38 -5.78
N SER A 218 14.96 2.88 -5.06
CA SER A 218 14.65 4.31 -4.98
C SER A 218 15.00 4.84 -3.60
N ILE A 219 15.72 5.95 -3.55
CA ILE A 219 16.02 6.67 -2.30
C ILE A 219 15.00 7.82 -2.21
N LEU A 220 14.14 7.76 -1.20
CA LEU A 220 13.18 8.80 -0.85
C LEU A 220 13.51 9.27 0.56
N GLU A 221 13.53 10.58 0.75
CA GLU A 221 13.58 11.17 2.08
C GLU A 221 12.76 12.46 2.08
N ASN A 222 12.15 12.73 3.24
CA ASN A 222 11.28 13.86 3.46
C ASN A 222 12.12 15.14 3.70
N PHE A 223 12.47 15.81 2.61
CA PHE A 223 13.03 17.17 2.50
C PHE A 223 14.41 17.43 3.14
N SER A 224 14.58 17.13 4.42
CA SER A 224 15.67 17.70 5.22
C SER A 224 17.02 17.03 5.00
N VAL A 225 17.05 15.71 4.78
CA VAL A 225 18.29 14.95 4.69
C VAL A 225 18.92 15.11 3.31
N PHE A 226 18.11 15.09 2.25
CA PHE A 226 18.62 15.31 0.89
C PHE A 226 19.34 16.64 0.77
N LYS A 227 18.77 17.72 1.31
CA LYS A 227 19.43 19.03 1.33
C LYS A 227 20.78 18.97 2.04
N VAL A 228 20.81 18.42 3.26
CA VAL A 228 22.04 18.31 4.06
C VAL A 228 23.13 17.51 3.36
N VAL A 229 22.76 16.47 2.62
CA VAL A 229 23.70 15.64 1.85
C VAL A 229 24.14 16.35 0.57
N ALA A 230 23.22 17.01 -0.14
CA ALA A 230 23.51 17.69 -1.40
C ALA A 230 24.39 18.95 -1.20
N GLU A 231 24.24 19.68 -0.09
CA GLU A 231 25.04 20.88 0.21
C GLU A 231 26.51 20.60 0.48
N SER A 232 26.87 19.37 0.90
CA SER A 232 28.24 19.01 1.29
C SER A 232 28.86 18.06 0.28
N GLU A 233 29.98 18.45 -0.34
CA GLU A 233 30.73 17.60 -1.26
C GLU A 233 31.14 16.26 -0.64
N GLU A 234 31.62 16.29 0.61
CA GLU A 234 31.97 15.07 1.34
C GLU A 234 30.76 14.13 1.47
N LYS A 235 29.58 14.67 1.83
CA LYS A 235 28.37 13.85 1.98
C LYS A 235 27.83 13.35 0.65
N ARG A 236 27.89 14.15 -0.42
CA ARG A 236 27.55 13.69 -1.79
C ARG A 236 28.43 12.50 -2.19
N LYS A 237 29.74 12.60 -1.98
CA LYS A 237 30.70 11.51 -2.25
C LYS A 237 30.43 10.29 -1.38
N ASN A 238 30.13 10.48 -0.11
CA ASN A 238 29.75 9.38 0.79
C ASN A 238 28.48 8.68 0.31
N LEU A 239 27.45 9.42 -0.10
CA LEU A 239 26.24 8.83 -0.66
C LEU A 239 26.53 8.06 -1.95
N ALA A 240 27.27 8.65 -2.89
CA ALA A 240 27.64 7.99 -4.14
C ALA A 240 28.41 6.68 -3.89
N ASN A 241 29.37 6.67 -2.95
CA ASN A 241 30.10 5.47 -2.54
C ASN A 241 29.19 4.40 -1.91
N ASN A 242 28.24 4.80 -1.07
CA ASN A 242 27.28 3.88 -0.44
C ASN A 242 26.31 3.28 -1.47
N ILE A 243 25.83 4.08 -2.43
CA ILE A 243 25.03 3.61 -3.56
C ILE A 243 25.81 2.56 -4.36
N ALA A 244 27.04 2.87 -4.76
CA ALA A 244 27.88 1.95 -5.52
C ALA A 244 28.12 0.64 -4.77
N THR A 245 28.47 0.72 -3.48
CA THR A 245 28.65 -0.45 -2.61
C THR A 245 27.38 -1.28 -2.53
N PHE A 246 26.22 -0.64 -2.35
CA PHE A 246 24.94 -1.32 -2.28
C PHE A 246 24.61 -2.04 -3.59
N ILE A 247 24.77 -1.36 -4.73
CA ILE A 247 24.53 -1.92 -6.07
C ILE A 247 25.38 -3.18 -6.30
N LEU A 248 26.69 -3.11 -5.99
CA LEU A 248 27.61 -4.23 -6.14
C LEU A 248 27.26 -5.38 -5.18
N THR A 249 26.98 -5.07 -3.92
CA THR A 249 26.68 -6.08 -2.89
C THR A 249 25.38 -6.82 -3.17
N GLN A 250 24.34 -6.09 -3.61
CA GLN A 250 23.03 -6.67 -3.89
C GLN A 250 22.88 -7.16 -5.34
N GLN A 251 23.89 -6.94 -6.18
CA GLN A 251 23.91 -7.31 -7.60
C GLN A 251 22.69 -6.79 -8.36
N ILE A 252 22.34 -5.53 -8.10
CA ILE A 252 21.25 -4.82 -8.78
C ILE A 252 21.79 -3.92 -9.89
N ASP A 253 20.90 -3.26 -10.63
CA ASP A 253 21.21 -2.61 -11.89
C ASP A 253 21.27 -1.09 -11.81
N GLY A 254 20.87 -0.47 -10.70
CA GLY A 254 20.91 0.98 -10.59
C GLY A 254 20.17 1.56 -9.39
N VAL A 255 20.05 2.89 -9.40
CA VAL A 255 19.40 3.70 -8.37
C VAL A 255 18.48 4.74 -9.00
N ASP A 256 17.38 5.04 -8.30
CA ASP A 256 16.41 6.09 -8.59
C ASP A 256 16.46 7.12 -7.46
N ILE A 257 16.63 8.40 -7.77
CA ILE A 257 16.64 9.47 -6.77
C ILE A 257 15.30 10.19 -6.82
N PHE A 258 14.53 10.11 -5.74
CA PHE A 258 13.25 10.80 -5.59
C PHE A 258 13.37 11.89 -4.51
N TRP A 259 13.85 13.07 -4.92
CA TRP A 259 13.88 14.24 -4.05
C TRP A 259 12.58 15.03 -4.24
N ASP A 260 11.59 14.76 -3.39
CA ASP A 260 10.32 15.51 -3.42
C ASP A 260 10.58 16.97 -2.98
N ARG A 261 10.45 17.90 -3.92
CA ARG A 261 10.52 19.35 -3.73
C ARG A 261 11.81 19.88 -3.07
N PRO A 262 12.94 19.97 -3.80
CA PRO A 262 14.13 20.73 -3.40
C PRO A 262 13.96 22.23 -3.10
N GLN A 263 12.74 22.79 -2.92
CA GLN A 263 12.46 24.22 -2.68
C GLN A 263 13.33 24.88 -1.59
N GLU A 264 13.80 24.10 -0.62
CA GLU A 264 14.63 24.62 0.48
C GLU A 264 16.12 24.71 0.13
N ALA A 265 16.58 23.98 -0.88
CA ALA A 265 17.83 24.27 -1.56
C ALA A 265 17.53 25.47 -2.46
N LYS A 266 17.92 26.68 -2.05
CA LYS A 266 17.85 27.90 -2.88
C LYS A 266 18.76 27.84 -4.13
N HIS A 267 19.06 26.63 -4.58
CA HIS A 267 20.19 26.20 -5.37
C HIS A 267 19.80 24.94 -6.16
N PRO A 268 19.03 25.07 -7.27
CA PRO A 268 18.67 23.94 -8.13
C PRO A 268 19.90 23.13 -8.60
N GLU A 269 21.07 23.77 -8.67
CA GLU A 269 22.36 23.15 -8.98
C GLU A 269 22.78 22.05 -8.00
N LEU A 270 22.29 22.06 -6.75
CA LEU A 270 22.65 21.03 -5.77
C LEU A 270 22.15 19.65 -6.17
N TYR A 271 20.99 19.58 -6.84
CA TYR A 271 20.50 18.31 -7.36
C TYR A 271 21.38 17.83 -8.52
N VAL A 272 21.77 18.72 -9.42
CA VAL A 272 22.70 18.41 -10.52
C VAL A 272 24.04 17.92 -9.99
N LEU A 273 24.64 18.62 -9.03
CA LEU A 273 25.90 18.22 -8.39
C LEU A 273 25.79 16.84 -7.73
N LEU A 274 24.68 16.56 -7.05
CA LEU A 274 24.44 15.25 -6.46
C LEU A 274 24.37 14.14 -7.53
N LEU A 275 23.62 14.37 -8.61
CA LEU A 275 23.51 13.39 -9.69
C LEU A 275 24.82 13.19 -10.44
N SER A 276 25.61 14.26 -10.61
CA SER A 276 26.94 14.20 -11.20
C SER A 276 27.88 13.30 -10.40
N GLU A 277 27.95 13.49 -9.07
CA GLU A 277 28.76 12.66 -8.16
C GLU A 277 28.33 11.19 -8.19
N ILE A 278 27.01 10.93 -8.21
CA ILE A 278 26.48 9.56 -8.33
C ILE A 278 26.86 8.96 -9.69
N ARG A 279 26.64 9.69 -10.79
CA ARG A 279 26.97 9.21 -12.14
C ARG A 279 28.46 8.92 -12.26
N GLN A 280 29.33 9.80 -11.80
CA GLN A 280 30.77 9.58 -11.81
C GLN A 280 31.10 8.26 -11.10
N LYS A 281 30.56 8.06 -9.89
CA LYS A 281 30.83 6.85 -9.13
C LYS A 281 30.30 5.58 -9.80
N LEU A 282 29.12 5.63 -10.40
CA LEU A 282 28.57 4.51 -11.16
C LEU A 282 29.47 4.15 -12.36
N THR A 283 29.98 5.15 -13.08
CA THR A 283 30.94 4.96 -14.18
C THR A 283 32.25 4.36 -13.70
N GLU A 284 32.77 4.78 -12.53
CA GLU A 284 34.01 4.24 -11.95
C GLU A 284 33.93 2.75 -11.60
N ILE A 285 32.76 2.27 -11.18
CA ILE A 285 32.57 0.84 -10.83
C ILE A 285 32.18 -0.03 -12.03
N GLU A 286 32.09 0.54 -13.23
CA GLU A 286 31.86 -0.23 -14.45
C GLU A 286 33.02 -1.20 -14.69
N THR A 287 32.69 -2.36 -15.26
CA THR A 287 33.68 -3.36 -15.63
C THR A 287 33.50 -3.77 -17.09
N PRO A 288 34.58 -4.10 -17.82
CA PRO A 288 34.47 -4.52 -19.22
C PRO A 288 33.58 -5.75 -19.45
N SER A 289 33.33 -6.56 -18.42
CA SER A 289 32.48 -7.75 -18.49
C SER A 289 30.99 -7.45 -18.34
N ARG A 290 30.62 -6.23 -17.95
CA ARG A 290 29.22 -5.83 -17.78
C ARG A 290 28.64 -5.41 -19.13
N GLU A 291 27.58 -6.08 -19.56
CA GLU A 291 26.93 -5.82 -20.86
C GLU A 291 26.17 -4.47 -20.89
N THR A 292 25.66 -4.02 -19.74
CA THR A 292 24.86 -2.78 -19.64
C THR A 292 25.32 -1.94 -18.47
N SER A 293 25.56 -0.66 -18.68
CA SER A 293 25.93 0.27 -17.60
C SER A 293 24.92 0.29 -16.45
N TYR A 294 25.38 0.66 -15.26
CA TYR A 294 24.54 0.95 -14.11
C TYR A 294 23.65 2.15 -14.37
N LEU A 295 22.38 2.01 -13.99
CA LEU A 295 21.34 2.96 -14.29
C LEU A 295 21.21 4.00 -13.16
N LEU A 296 21.05 5.26 -13.54
CA LEU A 296 20.65 6.34 -12.67
C LEU A 296 19.37 6.96 -13.23
N SER A 297 18.30 6.95 -12.44
CA SER A 297 17.07 7.66 -12.77
C SER A 297 16.69 8.67 -11.69
N VAL A 298 15.78 9.56 -12.05
CA VAL A 298 15.17 10.51 -11.11
C VAL A 298 13.67 10.45 -11.23
N GLY A 299 12.98 10.63 -10.11
CA GLY A 299 11.56 10.92 -10.14
C GLY A 299 11.29 12.42 -10.03
N VAL A 300 10.37 12.92 -10.85
CA VAL A 300 9.95 14.34 -10.81
C VAL A 300 8.44 14.45 -10.62
N PRO A 301 7.96 15.51 -9.93
CA PRO A 301 6.53 15.79 -9.84
C PRO A 301 5.95 16.04 -11.24
N GLY A 302 4.79 15.43 -11.55
CA GLY A 302 4.09 15.69 -12.81
C GLY A 302 3.16 16.91 -12.76
N PHE A 303 2.89 17.45 -11.58
CA PHE A 303 2.06 18.63 -11.34
C PHE A 303 2.93 19.74 -10.75
N ASP A 304 2.57 21.00 -10.98
CA ASP A 304 3.31 22.22 -10.57
C ASP A 304 4.50 22.59 -11.49
N TRP A 305 4.20 23.06 -12.71
CA TRP A 305 5.25 23.45 -13.68
C TRP A 305 6.03 24.70 -13.31
N ASN A 306 5.42 25.62 -12.55
CA ASN A 306 6.13 26.76 -11.98
C ASN A 306 7.24 26.25 -11.07
N TYR A 307 6.91 25.27 -10.22
CA TYR A 307 7.90 24.61 -9.40
C TYR A 307 9.01 23.92 -10.21
N LEU A 308 8.65 23.14 -11.24
CA LEU A 308 9.63 22.50 -12.13
C LEU A 308 10.55 23.51 -12.84
N THR A 309 10.03 24.68 -13.21
CA THR A 309 10.79 25.69 -13.95
C THR A 309 11.71 26.50 -13.03
N GLU A 310 11.28 26.78 -11.81
CA GLU A 310 11.99 27.66 -10.88
C GLU A 310 13.04 26.93 -10.04
N PHE A 311 12.79 25.65 -9.69
CA PHE A 311 13.57 24.95 -8.66
C PHE A 311 14.22 23.65 -9.14
N ILE A 312 14.10 23.31 -10.42
CA ILE A 312 14.69 22.08 -10.99
C ILE A 312 15.41 22.43 -12.29
N ASP A 313 16.73 22.28 -12.31
CA ASP A 313 17.53 22.33 -13.55
C ASP A 313 17.42 20.98 -14.28
N LEU A 314 16.30 20.80 -14.99
CA LEU A 314 16.01 19.55 -15.68
C LEU A 314 17.08 19.23 -16.75
N ASN A 315 17.61 20.23 -17.44
CA ASN A 315 18.60 20.01 -18.49
C ASN A 315 19.95 19.57 -17.91
N GLY A 316 20.42 20.23 -16.84
CA GLY A 316 21.62 19.80 -16.13
C GLY A 316 21.48 18.40 -15.54
N MET A 317 20.30 18.04 -15.00
CA MET A 317 20.05 16.68 -14.52
C MET A 317 20.12 15.64 -15.64
N MET A 318 19.59 15.96 -16.82
CA MET A 318 19.57 15.07 -17.99
C MET A 318 20.97 14.69 -18.50
N GLU A 319 22.02 15.47 -18.17
CA GLU A 319 23.41 15.11 -18.48
C GLU A 319 23.93 13.91 -17.67
N HIS A 320 23.27 13.59 -16.55
CA HIS A 320 23.73 12.58 -15.60
C HIS A 320 22.79 11.37 -15.50
N VAL A 321 21.50 11.51 -15.84
CA VAL A 321 20.50 10.45 -15.67
C VAL A 321 20.21 9.73 -16.99
N ASP A 322 19.88 8.43 -16.90
CA ASP A 322 19.45 7.63 -18.06
C ASP A 322 17.99 7.89 -18.44
N PHE A 323 17.15 8.19 -17.45
CA PHE A 323 15.73 8.46 -17.65
C PHE A 323 15.07 9.14 -16.45
N VAL A 324 13.91 9.74 -16.70
CA VAL A 324 13.08 10.44 -15.73
C VAL A 324 11.76 9.71 -15.56
N ASN A 325 11.40 9.41 -14.32
CA ASN A 325 10.11 8.86 -13.93
C ASN A 325 9.17 10.00 -13.53
N VAL A 326 8.29 10.41 -14.45
CA VAL A 326 7.36 11.52 -14.21
C VAL A 326 6.20 11.00 -13.38
N THR A 327 5.99 11.57 -12.19
CA THR A 327 4.82 11.25 -11.36
C THR A 327 3.58 11.99 -11.87
N SER A 328 3.11 11.59 -13.05
CA SER A 328 1.94 12.12 -13.77
C SER A 328 0.62 11.79 -13.04
N THR A 329 0.50 12.21 -11.79
CA THR A 329 -0.58 11.91 -10.87
C THR A 329 -0.82 13.10 -9.94
N LYS A 330 -1.88 13.05 -9.13
CA LYS A 330 -2.23 14.10 -8.15
C LYS A 330 -2.51 15.48 -8.78
N TYR A 331 -2.95 15.53 -10.03
CA TYR A 331 -3.44 16.77 -10.65
C TYR A 331 -4.66 17.33 -9.89
N TYR A 332 -5.52 16.43 -9.41
CA TYR A 332 -6.66 16.74 -8.57
C TYR A 332 -6.60 15.90 -7.29
N GLY A 333 -6.92 16.52 -6.16
CA GLY A 333 -6.90 15.89 -4.84
C GLY A 333 -7.59 16.77 -3.80
N MET A 334 -7.93 16.18 -2.66
CA MET A 334 -8.61 16.85 -1.55
C MET A 334 -7.61 17.61 -0.67
N TRP A 335 -6.90 18.58 -1.27
CA TRP A 335 -5.88 19.39 -0.63
C TRP A 335 -6.48 20.32 0.43
N THR A 336 -5.73 20.62 1.49
CA THR A 336 -6.13 21.64 2.47
C THR A 336 -5.90 23.06 1.92
N SER A 337 -6.54 23.40 0.81
CA SER A 337 -6.45 24.67 0.11
C SER A 337 -7.70 24.87 -0.75
N LYS A 338 -8.00 26.09 -1.20
CA LYS A 338 -9.15 26.36 -2.08
C LYS A 338 -9.24 25.45 -3.31
N TRP A 339 -8.13 24.83 -3.74
CA TRP A 339 -8.08 23.89 -4.86
C TRP A 339 -8.68 22.52 -4.53
N GLY A 340 -8.72 22.14 -3.26
CA GLY A 340 -9.26 20.84 -2.83
C GLY A 340 -10.77 20.67 -3.07
N GLN A 341 -11.49 21.77 -3.30
CA GLN A 341 -12.92 21.74 -3.63
C GLN A 341 -13.19 21.12 -5.01
N TYR A 342 -12.24 21.20 -5.93
CA TYR A 342 -12.48 20.71 -7.29
C TYR A 342 -12.23 19.21 -7.35
N THR A 343 -13.32 18.47 -7.57
CA THR A 343 -13.24 17.03 -7.82
C THR A 343 -12.58 16.78 -9.18
N GLY A 344 -11.82 15.70 -9.30
CA GLY A 344 -11.15 15.38 -10.56
C GLY A 344 -10.42 14.04 -10.54
N PRO A 345 -10.11 13.46 -11.71
CA PRO A 345 -9.29 12.26 -11.76
C PRO A 345 -7.87 12.58 -11.28
N PRO A 346 -7.18 11.64 -10.61
CA PRO A 346 -5.81 11.89 -10.16
C PRO A 346 -4.82 12.04 -11.31
N ALA A 347 -5.15 11.58 -12.52
CA ALA A 347 -4.31 11.67 -13.72
C ALA A 347 -5.19 11.79 -14.98
N PRO A 348 -5.74 12.98 -15.27
CA PRO A 348 -6.47 13.21 -16.51
C PRO A 348 -5.50 13.19 -17.68
N LEU A 349 -5.77 12.40 -18.73
CA LEU A 349 -4.86 12.35 -19.89
C LEU A 349 -4.90 13.69 -20.64
N TYR A 350 -6.09 14.22 -20.86
CA TYR A 350 -6.35 15.53 -21.46
C TYR A 350 -7.25 16.38 -20.57
N SER A 351 -7.29 17.69 -20.82
CA SER A 351 -8.25 18.65 -20.25
C SER A 351 -8.21 18.79 -18.73
N GLY A 352 -8.53 19.99 -18.26
CA GLY A 352 -8.69 20.31 -16.85
C GLY A 352 -9.91 21.20 -16.62
N ILE A 353 -9.89 22.00 -15.57
CA ILE A 353 -11.06 22.79 -15.12
C ILE A 353 -10.75 24.28 -15.24
N GLY A 354 -11.49 25.01 -16.08
CA GLY A 354 -11.39 26.46 -16.18
C GLY A 354 -9.93 26.91 -16.38
N GLN A 355 -9.42 27.76 -15.49
CA GLN A 355 -8.04 28.24 -15.50
C GLN A 355 -6.96 27.15 -15.29
N TYR A 356 -7.36 25.91 -15.04
CA TYR A 356 -6.51 24.72 -14.90
C TYR A 356 -6.66 23.75 -16.06
N GLU A 357 -7.10 24.21 -17.23
CA GLU A 357 -7.24 23.35 -18.42
C GLU A 357 -5.98 22.54 -18.74
N ASP A 358 -4.81 23.09 -18.42
CA ASP A 358 -3.50 22.47 -18.60
C ASP A 358 -3.11 21.47 -17.50
N SER A 359 -3.91 21.31 -16.44
CA SER A 359 -3.71 20.35 -15.34
C SER A 359 -4.01 18.92 -15.74
N ASN A 360 -3.30 18.45 -16.76
CA ASN A 360 -3.43 17.14 -17.36
C ASN A 360 -2.06 16.55 -17.77
N VAL A 361 -2.05 15.24 -18.02
CA VAL A 361 -0.85 14.47 -18.32
C VAL A 361 -0.25 14.84 -19.68
N ASP A 362 -1.08 15.07 -20.71
CA ASP A 362 -0.62 15.45 -22.05
C ASP A 362 0.20 16.75 -22.02
N TRP A 363 -0.29 17.76 -21.31
CA TRP A 363 0.42 19.04 -21.15
C TRP A 363 1.75 18.85 -20.43
N THR A 364 1.77 18.16 -19.28
CA THR A 364 3.02 17.87 -18.55
C THR A 364 4.03 17.13 -19.41
N MET A 365 3.61 16.09 -20.13
CA MET A 365 4.53 15.31 -20.94
C MET A 365 5.05 16.11 -22.13
N LYS A 366 4.23 16.97 -22.75
CA LYS A 366 4.67 17.90 -23.81
C LYS A 366 5.66 18.93 -23.28
N PHE A 367 5.38 19.55 -22.13
CA PHE A 367 6.28 20.48 -21.46
C PHE A 367 7.66 19.84 -21.25
N LEU A 368 7.71 18.69 -20.56
CA LEU A 368 8.97 18.00 -20.28
C LEU A 368 9.68 17.52 -21.56
N SER A 369 8.93 17.06 -22.57
CA SER A 369 9.52 16.64 -23.86
C SER A 369 10.15 17.82 -24.58
N ASN A 370 9.51 18.99 -24.56
CA ASN A 370 10.03 20.20 -25.17
C ASN A 370 11.25 20.72 -24.40
N THR A 371 11.23 20.69 -23.06
CA THR A 371 12.36 21.11 -22.23
C THR A 371 13.57 20.23 -22.43
N THR A 372 13.40 18.90 -22.40
CA THR A 372 14.50 17.94 -22.50
C THR A 372 14.99 17.67 -23.93
N GLY A 373 14.15 17.95 -24.95
CA GLY A 373 14.44 17.64 -26.35
C GLY A 373 14.53 16.14 -26.68
N ASN A 374 14.30 15.24 -25.70
CA ASN A 374 14.43 13.79 -25.88
C ASN A 374 13.30 13.03 -25.16
N PRO A 375 12.12 12.87 -25.78
CA PRO A 375 10.98 12.23 -25.14
C PRO A 375 11.22 10.75 -24.76
N LYS A 376 12.23 10.07 -25.33
CA LYS A 376 12.53 8.66 -25.04
C LYS A 376 13.11 8.45 -23.62
N THR A 377 13.62 9.51 -23.01
CA THR A 377 14.13 9.47 -21.63
C THR A 377 13.02 9.65 -20.60
N LEU A 378 11.81 10.02 -21.02
CA LEU A 378 10.70 10.30 -20.11
C LEU A 378 9.77 9.09 -19.99
N ASN A 379 9.53 8.64 -18.76
CA ASN A 379 8.52 7.64 -18.45
C ASN A 379 7.28 8.33 -17.86
N MET A 380 6.14 8.18 -18.53
CA MET A 380 4.85 8.69 -18.04
C MET A 380 4.32 7.82 -16.89
N GLY A 381 4.05 8.43 -15.75
CA GLY A 381 3.47 7.75 -14.59
C GLY A 381 2.02 7.32 -14.84
N VAL A 382 1.67 6.10 -14.43
CA VAL A 382 0.29 5.60 -14.49
C VAL A 382 -0.17 5.21 -13.09
N PRO A 383 -1.07 5.97 -12.45
CA PRO A 383 -1.47 5.68 -11.08
C PRO A 383 -2.39 4.44 -11.04
N PHE A 384 -2.11 3.55 -10.09
CA PHE A 384 -2.95 2.37 -9.82
C PHE A 384 -3.92 2.63 -8.66
N PHE A 385 -4.38 3.88 -8.56
CA PHE A 385 -5.36 4.36 -7.60
C PHE A 385 -6.31 5.36 -8.26
N GLY A 386 -7.49 5.53 -7.66
CA GLY A 386 -8.43 6.62 -7.95
C GLY A 386 -8.51 7.59 -6.77
N ALA A 387 -9.11 8.75 -7.00
CA ALA A 387 -9.45 9.72 -5.96
C ALA A 387 -10.97 9.75 -5.75
N TYR A 388 -11.40 10.06 -4.54
CA TYR A 388 -12.80 10.30 -4.22
C TYR A 388 -12.97 11.48 -3.28
N TRP A 389 -14.13 12.12 -3.39
CA TRP A 389 -14.58 13.20 -2.53
C TRP A 389 -15.93 12.84 -1.90
N MET A 390 -16.16 13.35 -0.70
CA MET A 390 -17.46 13.36 -0.03
C MET A 390 -18.05 14.77 -0.10
N ASN A 391 -19.34 14.89 0.21
CA ASN A 391 -20.07 16.18 0.21
C ASN A 391 -19.94 16.91 -1.14
N VAL A 392 -20.01 16.15 -2.23
CA VAL A 392 -19.98 16.69 -3.59
C VAL A 392 -21.30 17.42 -3.86
N GLU A 393 -21.20 18.64 -4.36
CA GLU A 393 -22.31 19.53 -4.68
C GLU A 393 -22.69 19.38 -6.16
N GLY A 394 -22.99 20.49 -6.84
CA GLY A 394 -23.33 20.51 -8.26
C GLY A 394 -22.12 20.41 -9.19
N PRO A 395 -22.36 20.18 -10.48
CA PRO A 395 -21.33 20.28 -11.49
C PRO A 395 -20.85 21.74 -11.60
N ILE A 396 -19.58 21.93 -11.97
CA ILE A 396 -18.98 23.26 -12.18
C ILE A 396 -19.60 23.91 -13.43
N ASP A 397 -19.82 23.12 -14.47
CA ASP A 397 -20.57 23.48 -15.66
C ASP A 397 -21.71 22.47 -15.83
N GLU A 398 -22.96 22.94 -15.90
CA GLU A 398 -24.13 22.08 -16.08
C GLU A 398 -24.08 21.25 -17.38
N LYS A 399 -23.26 21.67 -18.36
CA LYS A 399 -23.01 20.94 -19.61
C LYS A 399 -21.94 19.87 -19.48
N GLU A 400 -21.15 19.87 -18.40
CA GLU A 400 -20.07 18.92 -18.18
C GLU A 400 -20.34 17.99 -16.98
N GLU A 401 -20.53 16.69 -17.26
CA GLU A 401 -20.76 15.69 -16.22
C GLU A 401 -19.48 15.22 -15.50
N MET A 402 -18.35 15.90 -15.70
CA MET A 402 -17.03 15.44 -15.26
C MET A 402 -16.57 16.10 -13.96
N TRP A 403 -16.82 17.41 -13.82
CA TRP A 403 -16.19 18.24 -12.80
C TRP A 403 -17.23 18.82 -11.86
N PHE A 404 -17.04 18.55 -10.58
CA PHE A 404 -17.94 18.98 -9.52
C PHE A 404 -17.16 19.71 -8.43
N THR A 405 -17.86 20.50 -7.62
CA THR A 405 -17.32 21.04 -6.38
C THR A 405 -17.65 20.13 -5.20
N ALA A 406 -16.80 20.16 -4.18
CA ALA A 406 -17.03 19.52 -2.89
C ALA A 406 -17.07 20.60 -1.80
N LYS A 407 -18.01 20.47 -0.87
CA LYS A 407 -18.11 21.36 0.28
C LYS A 407 -17.02 21.04 1.31
N SER A 408 -16.47 22.08 1.93
CA SER A 408 -15.55 21.92 3.06
C SER A 408 -16.27 21.30 4.27
N LYS A 409 -15.51 20.60 5.12
CA LYS A 409 -16.01 20.03 6.37
C LYS A 409 -16.41 21.13 7.34
N ILE A 410 -15.60 22.19 7.40
CA ILE A 410 -15.83 23.36 8.24
C ILE A 410 -16.09 24.56 7.32
N GLU A 411 -17.22 25.21 7.51
CA GLU A 411 -17.59 26.40 6.75
C GLU A 411 -16.52 27.50 6.89
N GLY A 412 -16.14 28.11 5.76
CA GLY A 412 -15.07 29.12 5.72
C GLY A 412 -13.64 28.57 5.80
N LYS A 413 -13.45 27.25 5.95
CA LYS A 413 -12.14 26.60 5.85
C LYS A 413 -11.98 25.88 4.51
N HIS A 414 -10.74 25.55 4.18
CA HIS A 414 -10.37 24.83 2.98
C HIS A 414 -10.02 23.37 3.30
N ASP A 415 -10.88 22.67 4.03
CA ASP A 415 -10.69 21.30 4.47
C ASP A 415 -11.73 20.36 3.84
N TYR A 416 -11.32 19.56 2.86
CA TYR A 416 -12.24 18.71 2.09
C TYR A 416 -12.16 17.26 2.55
N GLU A 417 -13.29 16.56 2.48
CA GLU A 417 -13.36 15.14 2.84
C GLU A 417 -13.25 14.25 1.60
N GLY A 418 -12.44 13.20 1.71
CA GLY A 418 -12.22 12.27 0.61
C GLY A 418 -10.99 11.40 0.85
N GLY A 419 -10.46 10.83 -0.21
CA GLY A 419 -9.23 10.04 -0.14
C GLY A 419 -8.86 9.36 -1.45
N TYR A 420 -7.89 8.46 -1.35
CA TYR A 420 -7.42 7.68 -2.49
C TYR A 420 -7.75 6.20 -2.29
N LEU A 421 -8.13 5.53 -3.37
CA LEU A 421 -8.53 4.13 -3.36
C LEU A 421 -7.66 3.33 -4.33
N PRO A 422 -7.13 2.17 -3.92
CA PRO A 422 -6.49 1.26 -4.86
C PRO A 422 -7.46 0.84 -5.97
N ARG A 423 -6.93 0.63 -7.17
CA ARG A 423 -7.70 0.25 -8.37
C ARG A 423 -8.64 -0.97 -8.18
N GLY A 424 -8.29 -1.89 -7.27
CA GLY A 424 -9.14 -3.04 -6.95
C GLY A 424 -10.44 -2.65 -6.22
N SER A 425 -10.39 -1.60 -5.40
CA SER A 425 -11.49 -1.12 -4.57
C SER A 425 -12.38 -0.13 -5.33
N SER A 426 -11.80 0.74 -6.17
CA SER A 426 -12.55 1.69 -7.01
C SER A 426 -13.60 1.00 -7.89
N LYS A 427 -13.24 -0.13 -8.54
CA LYS A 427 -14.17 -0.93 -9.35
C LYS A 427 -15.39 -1.44 -8.59
N ARG A 428 -15.25 -1.78 -7.30
CA ARG A 428 -16.36 -2.25 -6.46
C ARG A 428 -17.27 -1.09 -6.03
N MET A 429 -16.72 0.10 -5.89
CA MET A 429 -17.38 1.24 -5.25
C MET A 429 -18.11 2.14 -6.26
N VAL A 430 -17.67 2.14 -7.52
CA VAL A 430 -18.35 2.81 -8.66
C VAL A 430 -19.78 2.28 -8.88
N GLY A 431 -20.03 1.00 -8.57
CA GLY A 431 -21.37 0.42 -8.63
C GLY A 431 -22.33 0.89 -7.51
N ILE A 432 -21.80 1.48 -6.43
CA ILE A 432 -22.54 1.81 -5.20
C ILE A 432 -22.82 3.31 -5.08
N CYS A 433 -21.90 4.18 -5.52
CA CYS A 433 -21.92 5.60 -5.14
C CYS A 433 -22.81 6.50 -6.03
N ARG A 434 -23.07 6.13 -7.28
CA ARG A 434 -23.76 7.01 -8.26
C ARG A 434 -25.24 7.29 -7.95
N LYS A 435 -25.84 6.69 -6.92
CA LYS A 435 -27.30 6.79 -6.66
C LYS A 435 -27.73 7.17 -5.24
N ARG A 436 -26.86 7.34 -4.24
CA ARG A 436 -27.35 7.49 -2.85
C ARG A 436 -26.58 8.35 -1.84
N PHE A 437 -25.33 8.76 -2.07
CA PHE A 437 -24.50 9.28 -0.96
C PHE A 437 -23.62 10.52 -1.23
N GLY A 438 -23.74 11.22 -2.36
CA GLY A 438 -22.92 12.43 -2.61
C GLY A 438 -21.40 12.14 -2.66
N ILE A 439 -21.03 10.94 -3.11
CA ILE A 439 -19.64 10.46 -3.24
C ILE A 439 -19.30 10.35 -4.73
N MET A 440 -18.22 11.01 -5.16
CA MET A 440 -17.69 10.87 -6.52
C MET A 440 -16.38 10.09 -6.49
N ILE A 441 -16.25 9.08 -7.36
CA ILE A 441 -15.03 8.27 -7.52
C ILE A 441 -14.54 8.39 -8.95
N LEU A 442 -13.29 8.83 -9.12
CA LEU A 442 -12.66 8.99 -10.42
C LEU A 442 -11.42 8.07 -10.51
N ASP A 443 -11.51 7.06 -11.39
CA ASP A 443 -10.47 6.07 -11.69
C ASP A 443 -9.99 6.26 -13.12
N VAL A 444 -8.68 6.20 -13.34
CA VAL A 444 -7.99 6.26 -14.64
C VAL A 444 -8.65 5.38 -15.71
N HIS A 445 -9.19 4.21 -15.34
CA HIS A 445 -9.81 3.31 -16.31
C HIS A 445 -11.21 3.75 -16.78
N LEU A 446 -12.04 4.24 -15.86
CA LEU A 446 -13.37 4.77 -16.20
C LEU A 446 -13.23 6.06 -17.01
N TYR A 447 -12.24 6.87 -16.61
CA TYR A 447 -11.91 8.12 -17.24
C TYR A 447 -11.31 7.96 -18.64
N GLY A 448 -10.31 7.10 -18.81
CA GLY A 448 -9.70 6.84 -20.13
C GLY A 448 -10.65 6.19 -21.14
N ILE A 449 -11.80 5.68 -20.72
CA ILE A 449 -12.90 5.24 -21.61
C ILE A 449 -13.76 6.44 -22.02
N GLN A 450 -14.10 7.33 -21.07
CA GLN A 450 -14.89 8.52 -21.33
C GLN A 450 -14.15 9.54 -22.20
N GLN A 451 -12.86 9.76 -21.96
CA GLN A 451 -12.03 10.63 -22.79
C GLN A 451 -11.83 10.10 -24.20
N ARG A 452 -11.64 8.79 -24.37
CA ARG A 452 -11.59 8.18 -25.70
C ARG A 452 -12.88 8.45 -26.46
N ARG A 453 -14.05 8.29 -25.82
CA ARG A 453 -15.34 8.63 -26.45
C ARG A 453 -15.42 10.10 -26.84
N SER A 454 -15.13 11.02 -25.92
CA SER A 454 -15.13 12.46 -26.19
C SER A 454 -14.19 12.87 -27.32
N PHE A 455 -12.96 12.32 -27.35
CA PHE A 455 -11.98 12.55 -28.41
C PHE A 455 -12.46 12.04 -29.78
N TRP A 456 -13.02 10.83 -29.82
CA TRP A 456 -13.59 10.29 -31.07
C TRP A 456 -14.84 11.07 -31.50
N ASP A 457 -15.68 11.50 -30.57
CA ASP A 457 -16.86 12.32 -30.86
C ASP A 457 -16.49 13.73 -31.36
N SER A 458 -15.36 14.31 -30.90
CA SER A 458 -14.84 15.57 -31.44
C SER A 458 -14.22 15.40 -32.83
N LYS A 459 -13.45 14.32 -33.04
CA LYS A 459 -12.87 13.99 -34.35
C LYS A 459 -13.91 13.65 -35.41
N ILE A 460 -15.03 13.04 -35.02
CA ILE A 460 -16.16 12.75 -35.91
C ILE A 460 -16.95 14.03 -36.26
N LYS A 461 -16.91 15.07 -35.44
CA LYS A 461 -17.52 16.38 -35.75
C LYS A 461 -16.64 17.28 -36.63
N GLU A 462 -15.33 17.00 -36.71
CA GLU A 462 -14.38 17.69 -37.60
C GLU A 462 -14.37 17.12 -39.03
N VAL A 463 -14.96 15.95 -39.26
CA VAL A 463 -15.12 15.29 -40.59
C VAL A 463 -16.56 15.45 -41.05
#